data_AF-A0A662IQU0-F1
#
_entry.id   AF-A0A662IQU0-F1
#
_cell.length_a   1.000
_cell.length_b   1.000
_cell.length_c   1.000
_cell.angle_alpha   90.00
_cell.angle_beta   90.00
_cell.angle_gamma   90.00
#
_symmetry.space_group_name_H-M   'P 1'
#
loop_
_entity.id
_entity.type
_entity.pdbx_description
1 polymer ?
#
loop_
_entity_poly.entity_id
_entity_poly.type
_entity_poly.pdbx_seq_one_letter_code
_entity_poly.pdbx_strand_id
1 'polypeptide(L)'
;MVMRLKLLRSLRRLHRLMEQNPIEDELRGWSWDKPPLRPRAYLGLGVSEVAYRYCPTRRDVYLKRTGIQGELTSLLQEGIMVHKVFHAAVMDVMRELVLGHKGWEAYEKIASSAEARLSELGIDTAKRPWMLDLYKQLVMAWCSEEWAGLFAEYRVDGSPLGLSRNLRVDGLAEGGVVLEIKYGRPLEFHKVALAGYALALEADLEVPFDYGILVYVKNYNGHASFEWDPIYVSPELRKAFIDARDEVIDMLISGREPPKALNCPSSCPFRGVCT
;
A
#
# COMPACT_ATOMS: atom_id res chain seq x y z
N MET A 1 -15.85 -13.19 10.02
CA MET A 1 -15.76 -13.74 11.42
C MET A 1 -14.38 -14.35 11.79
N VAL A 2 -13.82 -15.31 11.04
CA VAL A 2 -12.48 -15.89 11.35
C VAL A 2 -11.33 -14.89 11.13
N MET A 3 -11.42 -14.04 10.10
CA MET A 3 -10.44 -12.98 9.83
C MET A 3 -10.39 -11.92 10.95
N ARG A 4 -11.56 -11.43 11.41
CA ARG A 4 -11.64 -10.46 12.51
C ARG A 4 -11.00 -10.99 13.81
N LEU A 5 -11.24 -12.25 14.16
CA LEU A 5 -10.60 -12.86 15.34
C LEU A 5 -9.08 -12.98 15.19
N LYS A 6 -8.59 -13.33 13.99
CA LYS A 6 -7.16 -13.35 13.70
C LYS A 6 -6.55 -11.94 13.80
N LEU A 7 -7.23 -10.93 13.27
CA LEU A 7 -6.84 -9.52 13.39
C LEU A 7 -6.67 -9.11 14.85
N LEU A 8 -7.71 -9.31 15.68
CA LEU A 8 -7.67 -8.92 17.10
C LEU A 8 -6.56 -9.63 17.88
N ARG A 9 -6.31 -10.92 17.59
CA ARG A 9 -5.20 -11.67 18.21
C ARG A 9 -3.84 -11.10 17.81
N SER A 10 -3.67 -10.73 16.54
CA SER A 10 -2.46 -10.08 16.05
C SER A 10 -2.26 -8.71 16.71
N LEU A 11 -3.31 -7.88 16.77
CA LEU A 11 -3.25 -6.57 17.44
C LEU A 11 -2.86 -6.70 18.91
N ARG A 12 -3.39 -7.70 19.63
CA ARG A 12 -2.98 -7.96 21.03
C ARG A 12 -1.48 -8.28 21.16
N ARG A 13 -0.92 -9.01 20.20
CA ARG A 13 0.52 -9.31 20.19
C ARG A 13 1.34 -8.05 19.89
N LEU A 14 0.92 -7.27 18.90
CA LEU A 14 1.60 -6.03 18.51
C LEU A 14 1.53 -4.97 19.61
N HIS A 15 0.42 -4.90 20.35
CA HIS A 15 0.27 -4.00 21.48
C HIS A 15 1.36 -4.22 22.53
N ARG A 16 1.73 -5.46 22.83
CA ARG A 16 2.84 -5.75 23.76
C ARG A 16 4.19 -5.26 23.24
N LEU A 17 4.40 -5.26 21.92
CA LEU A 17 5.62 -4.72 21.32
C LEU A 17 5.64 -3.19 21.44
N MET A 18 4.48 -2.56 21.25
CA MET A 18 4.32 -1.12 21.45
C MET A 18 4.57 -0.73 22.91
N GLU A 19 4.05 -1.47 23.89
CA GLU A 19 4.32 -1.24 25.32
C GLU A 19 5.82 -1.32 25.67
N GLN A 20 6.58 -2.19 24.99
CA GLN A 20 8.02 -2.38 25.21
C GLN A 20 8.88 -1.33 24.51
N ASN A 21 8.39 -0.75 23.41
CA ASN A 21 9.10 0.23 22.59
C ASN A 21 8.10 1.29 22.10
N PRO A 22 7.62 2.18 22.98
CA PRO A 22 6.58 3.14 22.65
C PRO A 22 7.05 4.17 21.61
N ILE A 23 6.11 4.70 20.82
CA ILE A 23 6.39 5.76 19.86
C ILE A 23 6.36 7.10 20.58
N GLU A 24 7.53 7.73 20.66
CA GLU A 24 7.69 9.11 21.15
C GLU A 24 6.93 10.11 20.28
N ASP A 25 6.41 11.17 20.89
CA ASP A 25 5.63 12.21 20.20
C ASP A 25 6.39 12.85 19.04
N GLU A 26 7.72 12.96 19.14
CA GLU A 26 8.57 13.48 18.06
C GLU A 26 8.52 12.61 16.80
N LEU A 27 8.19 11.32 16.90
CA LEU A 27 8.07 10.38 15.78
C LEU A 27 6.63 10.20 15.29
N ARG A 28 5.71 11.02 15.78
CA ARG A 28 4.30 11.03 15.38
C ARG A 28 4.07 12.00 14.24
N GLY A 29 3.19 11.62 13.31
CA GLY A 29 2.86 12.44 12.15
C GLY A 29 2.29 13.81 12.50
N TRP A 30 1.64 13.98 13.65
CA TRP A 30 1.14 15.28 14.12
C TRP A 30 2.23 16.24 14.59
N SER A 31 3.45 15.78 14.83
CA SER A 31 4.61 16.64 15.16
C SER A 31 5.34 17.14 13.91
N TRP A 32 4.63 17.26 12.79
CA TRP A 32 5.18 17.59 11.46
C TRP A 32 5.84 18.97 11.37
N ASP A 33 5.57 19.87 12.31
CA ASP A 33 6.13 21.22 12.37
C ASP A 33 7.55 21.26 12.99
N LYS A 34 7.99 20.16 13.61
CA LYS A 34 9.27 20.05 14.32
C LYS A 34 10.17 18.95 13.72
N PRO A 35 11.50 19.09 13.82
CA PRO A 35 12.40 17.97 13.55
C PRO A 35 12.07 16.77 14.46
N PRO A 36 12.22 15.51 13.99
CA PRO A 36 12.72 15.13 12.66
C PRO A 36 11.65 15.07 11.55
N LEU A 37 10.38 15.34 11.87
CA LEU A 37 9.27 15.13 10.93
C LEU A 37 9.14 16.27 9.92
N ARG A 38 9.51 17.49 10.32
CA ARG A 38 9.58 18.63 9.42
C ARG A 38 10.54 18.34 8.25
N PRO A 39 10.06 18.27 7.01
CA PRO A 39 10.90 17.97 5.86
C PRO A 39 11.83 19.16 5.55
N ARG A 40 12.98 18.86 4.94
CA ARG A 40 13.93 19.88 4.46
C ARG A 40 13.41 20.67 3.26
N ALA A 41 12.51 20.08 2.48
CA ALA A 41 11.78 20.73 1.40
C ALA A 41 10.46 20.01 1.08
N TYR A 42 9.53 20.73 0.45
CA TYR A 42 8.21 20.23 0.09
C TYR A 42 8.16 19.87 -1.40
N LEU A 43 8.72 18.72 -1.77
CA LEU A 43 8.81 18.27 -3.17
C LEU A 43 7.60 17.44 -3.64
N GLY A 44 6.61 17.21 -2.77
CA GLY A 44 5.43 16.43 -3.09
C GLY A 44 5.77 14.98 -3.45
N LEU A 45 6.56 14.31 -2.61
CA LEU A 45 7.02 12.95 -2.86
C LEU A 45 5.89 11.91 -2.69
N GLY A 46 5.80 10.93 -3.58
CA GLY A 46 5.00 9.73 -3.35
C GLY A 46 5.67 8.83 -2.30
N VAL A 47 4.88 8.10 -1.52
CA VAL A 47 5.40 7.12 -0.54
C VAL A 47 6.29 6.07 -1.22
N SER A 48 5.94 5.62 -2.41
CA SER A 48 6.75 4.68 -3.19
C SER A 48 8.09 5.27 -3.65
N GLU A 49 8.17 6.58 -3.94
CA GLU A 49 9.43 7.25 -4.29
C GLU A 49 10.38 7.35 -3.10
N VAL A 50 9.82 7.45 -1.89
CA VAL A 50 10.58 7.49 -0.64
C VAL A 50 11.03 6.09 -0.23
N ALA A 51 10.08 5.16 -0.15
CA ALA A 51 10.29 3.88 0.49
C ALA A 51 10.85 2.81 -0.46
N TYR A 52 10.31 2.69 -1.68
CA TYR A 52 10.63 1.54 -2.53
C TYR A 52 12.05 1.69 -3.10
N ARG A 53 12.94 0.77 -2.72
CA ARG A 53 14.32 0.74 -3.19
C ARG A 53 14.49 -0.21 -4.38
N TYR A 54 13.79 0.03 -5.48
CA TYR A 54 14.00 -0.74 -6.72
C TYR A 54 15.40 -0.51 -7.30
N CYS A 55 15.98 0.68 -7.07
CA CYS A 55 17.38 0.96 -7.30
C CYS A 55 18.12 1.28 -5.98
N PRO A 56 19.20 0.58 -5.63
CA PRO A 56 19.99 0.86 -4.43
C PRO A 56 20.54 2.29 -4.35
N THR A 57 20.78 2.93 -5.51
CA THR A 57 21.31 4.29 -5.61
C THR A 57 20.23 5.36 -5.74
N ARG A 58 18.94 4.99 -5.71
CA ARG A 58 17.79 5.89 -5.94
C ARG A 58 17.80 6.62 -7.30
N ARG A 59 18.61 6.13 -8.25
CA ARG A 59 18.68 6.68 -9.62
C ARG A 59 17.34 6.54 -10.35
N ASP A 60 16.55 5.51 -10.04
CA ASP A 60 15.18 5.35 -10.51
C ASP A 60 14.27 6.53 -10.15
N VAL A 61 14.34 7.03 -8.91
CA VAL A 61 13.59 8.20 -8.45
C VAL A 61 14.07 9.46 -9.17
N TYR A 62 15.38 9.63 -9.32
CA TYR A 62 15.96 10.76 -10.06
C TYR A 62 15.46 10.78 -11.52
N LEU A 63 15.60 9.66 -12.25
CA LEU A 63 15.17 9.54 -13.64
C LEU A 63 13.66 9.80 -13.79
N LYS A 64 12.84 9.26 -12.88
CA LYS A 64 11.41 9.54 -12.86
C LYS A 64 11.11 11.04 -12.72
N ARG A 65 11.82 11.72 -11.82
CA ARG A 65 11.63 13.16 -11.54
C ARG A 65 12.19 14.07 -12.62
N THR A 66 13.10 13.59 -13.48
CA THR A 66 13.54 14.29 -14.70
C THR A 66 12.67 14.01 -15.92
N GLY A 67 11.59 13.24 -15.77
CA GLY A 67 10.59 12.98 -16.82
C GLY A 67 10.82 11.69 -17.62
N ILE A 68 11.88 10.93 -17.31
CA ILE A 68 12.11 9.63 -17.94
C ILE A 68 11.09 8.63 -17.40
N GLN A 69 10.47 7.88 -18.30
CA GLN A 69 9.49 6.86 -17.93
C GLN A 69 10.18 5.50 -17.79
N GLY A 70 9.88 4.80 -16.69
CA GLY A 70 10.31 3.40 -16.52
C GLY A 70 9.42 2.45 -17.32
N GLU A 71 9.98 1.27 -17.63
CA GLU A 71 9.26 0.19 -18.28
C GLU A 71 8.28 -0.49 -17.31
N LEU A 72 7.09 -0.82 -17.79
CA LEU A 72 6.12 -1.62 -17.04
C LEU A 72 6.54 -3.09 -17.05
N THR A 73 7.28 -3.49 -16.02
CA THR A 73 7.65 -4.90 -15.82
C THR A 73 6.41 -5.77 -15.63
N SER A 74 6.49 -7.06 -15.97
CA SER A 74 5.39 -8.01 -15.79
C SER A 74 4.88 -8.04 -14.35
N LEU A 75 5.77 -7.97 -13.35
CA LEU A 75 5.41 -7.90 -11.94
C LEU A 75 4.59 -6.65 -11.59
N LEU A 76 4.96 -5.48 -12.15
CA LEU A 76 4.22 -4.24 -11.93
C LEU A 76 2.86 -4.28 -12.62
N GLN A 77 2.77 -4.84 -13.83
CA GLN A 77 1.50 -5.02 -14.52
C GLN A 77 0.53 -5.90 -13.72
N GLU A 78 1.01 -7.03 -13.19
CA GLU A 78 0.19 -7.90 -12.33
C GLU A 78 -0.21 -7.17 -11.04
N GLY A 79 0.71 -6.41 -10.41
CA GLY A 79 0.39 -5.58 -9.24
C GLY A 79 -0.73 -4.57 -9.53
N ILE A 80 -0.64 -3.84 -10.64
CA ILE A 80 -1.69 -2.89 -11.06
C ILE A 80 -3.04 -3.61 -11.24
N MET A 81 -3.04 -4.80 -11.86
CA MET A 81 -4.26 -5.58 -12.03
C MET A 81 -4.83 -6.04 -10.68
N VAL A 82 -3.98 -6.44 -9.73
CA VAL A 82 -4.43 -6.78 -8.36
C VAL A 82 -5.14 -5.60 -7.71
N HIS A 83 -4.55 -4.40 -7.71
CA HIS A 83 -5.21 -3.22 -7.13
C HIS A 83 -6.54 -2.90 -7.83
N LYS A 84 -6.61 -3.03 -9.17
CA LYS A 84 -7.87 -2.88 -9.92
C LYS A 84 -8.95 -3.87 -9.47
N VAL A 85 -8.58 -5.14 -9.28
CA VAL A 85 -9.50 -6.20 -8.82
C VAL A 85 -9.99 -5.91 -7.40
N PHE A 86 -9.10 -5.52 -6.50
CA PHE A 86 -9.47 -5.12 -5.14
C PHE A 86 -10.45 -3.96 -5.14
N HIS A 87 -10.12 -2.87 -5.82
CA HIS A 87 -10.97 -1.69 -5.92
C HIS A 87 -12.34 -2.05 -6.52
N ALA A 88 -12.38 -2.81 -7.61
CA ALA A 88 -13.63 -3.24 -8.23
C ALA A 88 -14.50 -4.06 -7.28
N ALA A 89 -13.90 -5.05 -6.61
CA ALA A 89 -14.63 -5.89 -5.66
C ALA A 89 -15.19 -5.09 -4.48
N VAL A 90 -14.44 -4.13 -3.90
CA VAL A 90 -14.97 -3.28 -2.82
C VAL A 90 -16.14 -2.43 -3.33
N MET A 91 -15.97 -1.78 -4.47
CA MET A 91 -16.98 -0.86 -5.02
C MET A 91 -18.26 -1.60 -5.43
N ASP A 92 -18.13 -2.80 -6.00
CA ASP A 92 -19.28 -3.59 -6.42
C ASP A 92 -20.02 -4.17 -5.21
N VAL A 93 -19.32 -4.63 -4.16
CA VAL A 93 -19.95 -5.04 -2.89
C VAL A 93 -20.65 -3.86 -2.22
N MET A 94 -19.96 -2.71 -2.08
CA MET A 94 -20.55 -1.52 -1.47
C MET A 94 -21.82 -1.08 -2.18
N ARG A 95 -21.83 -1.09 -3.52
CA ARG A 95 -23.01 -0.71 -4.30
C ARG A 95 -24.21 -1.55 -3.91
N GLU A 96 -24.05 -2.87 -3.82
CA GLU A 96 -25.16 -3.77 -3.50
C GLU A 96 -25.62 -3.66 -2.04
N LEU A 97 -24.68 -3.49 -1.09
CA LEU A 97 -25.02 -3.31 0.32
C LEU A 97 -25.75 -1.99 0.58
N VAL A 98 -25.34 -0.90 -0.09
CA VAL A 98 -26.01 0.42 0.01
C VAL A 98 -27.44 0.37 -0.56
N LEU A 99 -27.68 -0.47 -1.56
CA LEU A 99 -29.04 -0.73 -2.08
C LEU A 99 -29.92 -1.55 -1.12
N GLY A 100 -29.37 -1.99 0.02
CA GLY A 100 -30.10 -2.74 1.04
C GLY A 100 -30.18 -4.25 0.79
N HIS A 101 -29.45 -4.78 -0.21
CA HIS A 101 -29.38 -6.21 -0.43
C HIS A 101 -28.64 -6.91 0.71
N LYS A 102 -29.10 -8.12 1.05
CA LYS A 102 -28.38 -8.96 2.02
C LYS A 102 -27.07 -9.43 1.40
N GLY A 103 -26.08 -9.70 2.25
CA GLY A 103 -24.75 -10.13 1.78
C GLY A 103 -24.77 -11.32 0.81
N TRP A 104 -25.63 -12.32 1.03
CA TRP A 104 -25.74 -13.47 0.13
C TRP A 104 -26.37 -13.10 -1.23
N GLU A 105 -27.37 -12.22 -1.25
CA GLU A 105 -28.01 -11.72 -2.49
C GLU A 105 -27.01 -10.90 -3.30
N ALA A 106 -26.26 -10.03 -2.63
CA ALA A 106 -25.19 -9.24 -3.23
C ALA A 106 -24.12 -10.14 -3.85
N TYR A 107 -23.67 -11.18 -3.13
CA TYR A 107 -22.68 -12.12 -3.63
C TYR A 107 -23.17 -12.85 -4.88
N GLU A 108 -24.37 -13.43 -4.86
CA GLU A 108 -24.92 -14.17 -6.02
C GLU A 108 -24.97 -13.27 -7.26
N LYS A 109 -25.46 -12.04 -7.10
CA LYS A 109 -25.56 -11.07 -8.19
C LYS A 109 -24.18 -10.71 -8.75
N ILE A 110 -23.23 -10.32 -7.89
CA ILE A 110 -21.89 -9.90 -8.32
C ILE A 110 -21.11 -11.07 -8.92
N ALA A 111 -21.18 -12.25 -8.31
CA ALA A 111 -20.46 -13.43 -8.75
C ALA A 111 -20.95 -13.93 -10.12
N SER A 112 -22.25 -13.77 -10.42
CA SER A 112 -22.83 -14.17 -11.71
C SER A 112 -22.30 -13.37 -12.90
N SER A 113 -21.91 -12.10 -12.67
CA SER A 113 -21.35 -11.21 -13.70
C SER A 113 -19.84 -11.00 -13.59
N ALA A 114 -19.14 -11.78 -12.76
CA ALA A 114 -17.74 -11.54 -12.42
C ALA A 114 -16.79 -11.56 -13.63
N GLU A 115 -16.97 -12.48 -14.58
CA GLU A 115 -16.13 -12.57 -15.77
C GLU A 115 -16.30 -11.36 -16.69
N ALA A 116 -17.55 -10.96 -16.95
CA ALA A 116 -17.84 -9.76 -17.72
C ALA A 116 -17.22 -8.52 -17.06
N ARG A 117 -17.37 -8.41 -15.73
CA ARG A 117 -16.80 -7.31 -14.95
C ARG A 117 -15.27 -7.23 -15.05
N LEU A 118 -14.57 -8.36 -14.96
CA LEU A 118 -13.12 -8.39 -15.12
C LEU A 118 -12.69 -8.09 -16.56
N SER A 119 -13.46 -8.54 -17.55
CA SER A 119 -13.23 -8.22 -18.95
C SER A 119 -13.29 -6.71 -19.22
N GLU A 120 -14.28 -5.99 -18.64
CA GLU A 120 -14.38 -4.52 -18.70
C GLU A 120 -13.15 -3.80 -18.14
N LEU A 121 -12.48 -4.39 -17.15
CA LEU A 121 -11.24 -3.85 -16.56
C LEU A 121 -9.98 -4.16 -17.39
N GLY A 122 -10.14 -4.86 -18.52
CA GLY A 122 -9.06 -5.33 -19.39
C GLY A 122 -8.36 -6.58 -18.87
N ILE A 123 -9.03 -7.38 -18.03
CA ILE A 123 -8.48 -8.61 -17.45
C ILE A 123 -9.02 -9.83 -18.21
N ASP A 124 -8.12 -10.51 -18.92
CA ASP A 124 -8.40 -11.77 -19.62
C ASP A 124 -8.38 -12.94 -18.62
N THR A 125 -9.56 -13.39 -18.20
CA THR A 125 -9.74 -14.47 -17.23
C THR A 125 -9.34 -15.84 -17.77
N ALA A 126 -9.32 -16.05 -19.09
CA ALA A 126 -8.83 -17.29 -19.69
C ALA A 126 -7.31 -17.42 -19.54
N LYS A 127 -6.57 -16.30 -19.66
CA LYS A 127 -5.13 -16.26 -19.40
C LYS A 127 -4.78 -16.13 -17.92
N ARG A 128 -5.65 -15.51 -17.12
CA ARG A 128 -5.44 -15.23 -15.70
C ARG A 128 -6.63 -15.70 -14.86
N PRO A 129 -6.88 -17.02 -14.79
CA PRO A 129 -8.03 -17.56 -14.03
C PRO A 129 -7.96 -17.18 -12.54
N TRP A 130 -6.76 -17.01 -12.00
CA TRP A 130 -6.55 -16.60 -10.62
C TRP A 130 -7.09 -15.20 -10.28
N MET A 131 -7.26 -14.31 -11.26
CA MET A 131 -7.86 -12.98 -11.03
C MET A 131 -9.38 -13.09 -10.80
N LEU A 132 -10.04 -14.03 -11.48
CA LEU A 132 -11.45 -14.34 -11.24
C LEU A 132 -11.64 -14.95 -9.86
N ASP A 133 -10.74 -15.86 -9.49
CA ASP A 133 -10.71 -16.45 -8.16
C ASP A 133 -10.47 -15.39 -7.08
N LEU A 134 -9.48 -14.50 -7.27
CA LEU A 134 -9.22 -13.34 -6.39
C LEU A 134 -10.48 -12.49 -6.20
N TYR A 135 -11.10 -12.07 -7.30
CA TYR A 135 -12.29 -11.23 -7.27
C TYR A 135 -13.43 -11.90 -6.49
N LYS A 136 -13.73 -13.17 -6.78
CA LYS A 136 -14.80 -13.91 -6.08
C LYS A 136 -14.50 -14.12 -4.60
N GLN A 137 -13.25 -14.44 -4.23
CA GLN A 137 -12.84 -14.56 -2.83
C GLN A 137 -13.03 -13.25 -2.06
N LEU A 138 -12.66 -12.11 -2.66
CA LEU A 138 -12.84 -10.78 -2.06
C LEU A 138 -14.32 -10.42 -1.90
N VAL A 139 -15.12 -10.59 -2.95
CA VAL A 139 -16.57 -10.32 -2.91
C VAL A 139 -17.24 -11.18 -1.84
N MET A 140 -16.92 -12.49 -1.78
CA MET A 140 -17.46 -13.38 -0.76
C MET A 140 -17.09 -12.91 0.66
N ALA A 141 -15.82 -12.56 0.89
CA ALA A 141 -15.35 -12.10 2.18
C ALA A 141 -16.07 -10.81 2.61
N TRP A 142 -16.20 -9.84 1.71
CA TRP A 142 -16.79 -8.54 2.01
C TRP A 142 -18.31 -8.54 2.05
N CYS A 143 -18.99 -9.37 1.27
CA CYS A 143 -20.43 -9.60 1.44
C CYS A 143 -20.75 -10.25 2.79
N SER A 144 -19.81 -10.99 3.38
CA SER A 144 -19.98 -11.61 4.69
C SER A 144 -19.72 -10.67 5.87
N GLU A 145 -19.12 -9.50 5.62
CA GLU A 145 -18.77 -8.52 6.65
C GLU A 145 -19.41 -7.16 6.30
N GLU A 146 -20.44 -6.74 7.04
CA GLU A 146 -21.28 -5.55 6.75
C GLU A 146 -20.51 -4.21 6.68
N TRP A 147 -19.20 -4.19 6.95
CA TRP A 147 -18.37 -2.98 7.08
C TRP A 147 -17.29 -2.87 5.99
N ALA A 148 -17.29 -3.77 5.00
CA ALA A 148 -16.24 -3.87 3.98
C ALA A 148 -15.95 -2.57 3.20
N GLY A 149 -16.92 -1.66 3.16
CA GLY A 149 -16.86 -0.44 2.37
C GLY A 149 -16.10 0.74 2.97
N LEU A 150 -15.75 0.70 4.26
CA LEU A 150 -15.41 1.96 4.94
C LEU A 150 -14.04 2.55 4.59
N PHE A 151 -13.16 1.84 3.87
CA PHE A 151 -11.76 2.25 3.85
C PHE A 151 -10.90 1.96 2.61
N ALA A 152 -11.45 1.54 1.47
CA ALA A 152 -10.61 1.28 0.28
C ALA A 152 -10.21 2.57 -0.44
N GLU A 153 -8.93 2.67 -0.85
CA GLU A 153 -8.35 3.86 -1.51
C GLU A 153 -8.57 5.18 -0.73
N TYR A 154 -8.31 5.16 0.58
CA TYR A 154 -8.43 6.36 1.42
C TYR A 154 -7.44 7.44 0.97
N ARG A 155 -7.94 8.64 0.66
CA ARG A 155 -7.10 9.78 0.29
C ARG A 155 -6.54 10.44 1.55
N VAL A 156 -5.26 10.76 1.53
CA VAL A 156 -4.58 11.39 2.65
C VAL A 156 -3.70 12.55 2.16
N ASP A 157 -3.78 13.69 2.83
CA ASP A 157 -2.89 14.83 2.57
C ASP A 157 -1.54 14.61 3.25
N GLY A 158 -0.53 14.19 2.46
CA GLY A 158 0.83 14.01 2.94
C GLY A 158 1.69 15.28 2.92
N SER A 159 1.14 16.43 2.50
CA SER A 159 1.93 17.65 2.32
C SER A 159 2.58 18.22 3.57
N PRO A 160 2.04 18.10 4.79
CA PRO A 160 2.75 18.52 6.01
C PRO A 160 4.12 17.84 6.17
N LEU A 161 4.26 16.61 5.67
CA LEU A 161 5.48 15.82 5.71
C LEU A 161 6.34 15.93 4.44
N GLY A 162 6.02 16.84 3.53
CA GLY A 162 6.73 17.00 2.24
C GLY A 162 6.35 15.95 1.19
N LEU A 163 5.34 15.13 1.48
CA LEU A 163 4.79 14.15 0.56
C LEU A 163 3.71 14.78 -0.34
N SER A 164 3.18 14.01 -1.28
CA SER A 164 2.09 14.44 -2.17
C SER A 164 0.81 14.75 -1.38
N ARG A 165 0.04 15.74 -1.84
CA ARG A 165 -1.33 16.02 -1.33
C ARG A 165 -2.37 14.96 -1.70
N ASN A 166 -2.03 14.11 -2.67
CA ASN A 166 -2.97 13.15 -3.27
C ASN A 166 -2.50 11.71 -3.03
N LEU A 167 -1.94 11.42 -1.86
CA LEU A 167 -1.61 10.04 -1.51
C LEU A 167 -2.90 9.22 -1.39
N ARG A 168 -2.79 7.93 -1.68
CA ARG A 168 -3.86 6.95 -1.50
C ARG A 168 -3.31 5.77 -0.72
N VAL A 169 -3.97 5.45 0.37
CA VAL A 169 -3.74 4.25 1.16
C VAL A 169 -4.66 3.16 0.61
N ASP A 170 -4.17 1.94 0.44
CA ASP A 170 -4.98 0.86 -0.14
C ASP A 170 -6.22 0.54 0.70
N GLY A 171 -6.07 0.56 2.02
CA GLY A 171 -7.15 0.29 2.95
C GLY A 171 -6.89 0.83 4.35
N LEU A 172 -7.94 1.00 5.14
CA LEU A 172 -7.88 1.08 6.61
C LEU A 172 -8.76 -0.02 7.21
N ALA A 173 -8.50 -0.39 8.46
CA ALA A 173 -9.32 -1.31 9.22
C ALA A 173 -9.62 -0.75 10.62
N GLU A 174 -10.58 -1.39 11.29
CA GLU A 174 -11.01 -1.04 12.65
C GLU A 174 -9.81 -0.91 13.61
N GLY A 175 -9.84 0.14 14.45
CA GLY A 175 -8.77 0.40 15.43
C GLY A 175 -7.57 1.16 14.87
N GLY A 176 -7.71 1.91 13.77
CA GLY A 176 -6.64 2.75 13.23
C GLY A 176 -5.54 1.94 12.54
N VAL A 177 -5.90 0.86 11.86
CA VAL A 177 -4.95 -0.04 11.21
C VAL A 177 -4.81 0.29 9.74
N VAL A 178 -3.58 0.53 9.27
CA VAL A 178 -3.29 0.80 7.85
C VAL A 178 -3.16 -0.52 7.08
N LEU A 179 -3.79 -0.63 5.90
CA LEU A 179 -3.64 -1.78 5.01
C LEU A 179 -2.85 -1.37 3.77
N GLU A 180 -1.90 -2.22 3.37
CA GLU A 180 -1.14 -2.09 2.12
C GLU A 180 -1.15 -3.45 1.41
N ILE A 181 -1.58 -3.45 0.15
CA ILE A 181 -1.69 -4.64 -0.68
C ILE A 181 -0.47 -4.72 -1.60
N LYS A 182 0.09 -5.92 -1.74
CA LYS A 182 1.25 -6.17 -2.58
C LYS A 182 1.08 -7.46 -3.38
N TYR A 183 1.45 -7.42 -4.65
CA TYR A 183 1.59 -8.62 -5.45
C TYR A 183 3.02 -9.16 -5.36
N GLY A 184 3.14 -10.48 -5.17
CA GLY A 184 4.42 -11.19 -5.20
C GLY A 184 5.04 -11.40 -3.82
N ARG A 185 6.38 -11.30 -3.74
CA ARG A 185 7.13 -11.66 -2.53
C ARG A 185 7.21 -10.49 -1.53
N PRO A 186 7.26 -10.78 -0.22
CA PRO A 186 7.62 -9.80 0.78
C PRO A 186 8.99 -9.16 0.53
N LEU A 187 9.06 -7.83 0.72
CA LEU A 187 10.28 -7.03 0.61
C LEU A 187 10.30 -6.07 1.80
N GLU A 188 11.48 -5.86 2.41
CA GLU A 188 11.60 -5.06 3.63
C GLU A 188 11.12 -3.62 3.46
N PHE A 189 11.32 -3.02 2.28
CA PHE A 189 10.86 -1.65 2.02
C PHE A 189 9.32 -1.49 2.03
N HIS A 190 8.55 -2.58 1.96
CA HIS A 190 7.10 -2.49 2.12
C HIS A 190 6.70 -2.03 3.52
N LYS A 191 7.44 -2.44 4.56
CA LYS A 191 7.21 -1.99 5.94
C LYS A 191 7.51 -0.49 6.09
N VAL A 192 8.56 -0.01 5.41
CA VAL A 192 8.91 1.41 5.38
C VAL A 192 7.83 2.23 4.68
N ALA A 193 7.27 1.72 3.57
CA ALA A 193 6.16 2.38 2.89
C ALA A 193 4.90 2.44 3.76
N LEU A 194 4.57 1.34 4.45
CA LEU A 194 3.47 1.30 5.42
C LEU A 194 3.63 2.35 6.52
N ALA A 195 4.86 2.54 7.02
CA ALA A 195 5.17 3.60 7.99
C ALA A 195 4.98 5.01 7.39
N GLY A 196 5.32 5.21 6.12
CA GLY A 196 5.05 6.46 5.41
C GLY A 196 3.57 6.80 5.33
N TYR A 197 2.71 5.82 5.05
CA TYR A 197 1.26 6.02 5.06
C TYR A 197 0.72 6.27 6.47
N ALA A 198 1.19 5.54 7.47
CA ALA A 198 0.81 5.78 8.86
C ALA A 198 1.15 7.21 9.33
N LEU A 199 2.36 7.69 9.00
CA LEU A 199 2.77 9.06 9.30
C LEU A 199 1.92 10.10 8.56
N ALA A 200 1.62 9.87 7.29
CA ALA A 200 0.75 10.77 6.52
C ALA A 200 -0.66 10.84 7.12
N LEU A 201 -1.22 9.69 7.52
CA LEU A 201 -2.54 9.63 8.17
C LEU A 201 -2.53 10.31 9.53
N GLU A 202 -1.49 10.14 10.33
CA GLU A 202 -1.34 10.86 11.60
C GLU A 202 -1.23 12.37 11.41
N ALA A 203 -0.56 12.83 10.35
CA ALA A 203 -0.42 14.25 10.04
C ALA A 203 -1.72 14.88 9.54
N ASP A 204 -2.53 14.13 8.80
CA ASP A 204 -3.80 14.59 8.21
C ASP A 204 -4.97 14.50 9.20
N LEU A 205 -4.99 13.45 10.04
CA LEU A 205 -6.13 13.14 10.91
C LEU A 205 -5.89 13.41 12.39
N GLU A 206 -4.65 13.69 12.80
CA GLU A 206 -4.27 13.97 14.19
C GLU A 206 -4.67 12.84 15.19
N VAL A 207 -4.71 11.60 14.71
CA VAL A 207 -5.01 10.39 15.50
C VAL A 207 -3.97 9.29 15.26
N PRO A 208 -3.66 8.43 16.24
CA PRO A 208 -2.57 7.45 16.13
C PRO A 208 -2.83 6.33 15.11
N PHE A 209 -1.80 6.04 14.31
CA PHE A 209 -1.75 4.88 13.41
C PHE A 209 -0.53 4.01 13.74
N ASP A 210 -0.67 3.20 14.79
CA ASP A 210 0.42 2.38 15.36
C ASP A 210 0.61 1.03 14.69
N TYR A 211 -0.43 0.56 13.98
CA TYR A 211 -0.46 -0.79 13.43
C TYR A 211 -0.80 -0.73 11.95
N GLY A 212 -0.26 -1.68 11.21
CA GLY A 212 -0.68 -1.91 9.85
C GLY A 212 -0.59 -3.38 9.48
N ILE A 213 -1.09 -3.71 8.29
CA ILE A 213 -1.06 -5.07 7.75
C ILE A 213 -0.60 -4.99 6.31
N LEU A 214 0.45 -5.73 6.00
CA LEU A 214 0.83 -6.02 4.64
C LEU A 214 0.06 -7.26 4.18
N VAL A 215 -0.72 -7.11 3.10
CA VAL A 215 -1.44 -8.21 2.47
C VAL A 215 -0.73 -8.57 1.18
N TYR A 216 -0.10 -9.75 1.17
CA TYR A 216 0.60 -10.27 0.01
C TYR A 216 -0.31 -11.20 -0.79
N VAL A 217 -0.52 -10.87 -2.05
CA VAL A 217 -1.33 -11.62 -3.00
C VAL A 217 -0.39 -12.35 -3.96
N LYS A 218 -0.64 -13.65 -4.15
CA LYS A 218 0.16 -14.51 -5.03
C LYS A 218 -0.75 -15.39 -5.86
N ASN A 219 -0.38 -15.60 -7.12
CA ASN A 219 -0.91 -16.68 -7.93
C ASN A 219 -0.23 -18.00 -7.51
N TYR A 220 -1.02 -18.92 -6.97
CA TYR A 220 -0.61 -20.27 -6.63
C TYR A 220 -1.40 -21.27 -7.49
N ASN A 221 -0.75 -21.78 -8.55
CA ASN A 221 -1.34 -22.76 -9.47
C ASN A 221 -2.70 -22.36 -10.07
N GLY A 222 -2.89 -21.09 -10.41
CA GLY A 222 -4.14 -20.58 -10.99
C GLY A 222 -5.17 -20.13 -9.95
N HIS A 223 -4.81 -20.16 -8.66
CA HIS A 223 -5.64 -19.68 -7.55
C HIS A 223 -4.99 -18.49 -6.85
N ALA A 224 -5.82 -17.58 -6.35
CA ALA A 224 -5.35 -16.48 -5.53
C ALA A 224 -5.08 -16.97 -4.09
N SER A 225 -3.92 -16.62 -3.58
CA SER A 225 -3.52 -16.88 -2.19
C SER A 225 -3.11 -15.59 -1.50
N PHE A 226 -3.39 -15.51 -0.20
CA PHE A 226 -3.10 -14.36 0.63
C PHE A 226 -2.16 -14.73 1.77
N GLU A 227 -1.18 -13.88 2.02
CA GLU A 227 -0.34 -13.90 3.21
C GLU A 227 -0.50 -12.58 3.94
N TRP A 228 -0.82 -12.67 5.24
CA TRP A 228 -1.14 -11.55 6.09
C TRP A 228 0.01 -11.33 7.08
N ASP A 229 0.62 -10.16 7.02
CA ASP A 229 1.74 -9.79 7.88
C ASP A 229 1.36 -8.56 8.73
N PRO A 230 0.91 -8.76 9.99
CA PRO A 230 0.61 -7.68 10.92
C PRO A 230 1.89 -7.01 11.42
N ILE A 231 1.97 -5.70 11.27
CA ILE A 231 3.14 -4.88 11.57
C ILE A 231 2.82 -3.88 12.67
N TYR A 232 3.69 -3.81 13.68
CA TYR A 232 3.80 -2.65 14.56
C TYR A 232 4.63 -1.60 13.83
N VAL A 233 4.07 -0.42 13.58
CA VAL A 233 4.74 0.71 12.92
C VAL A 233 5.67 1.40 13.92
N SER A 234 6.75 0.70 14.25
CA SER A 234 7.65 1.02 15.34
C SER A 234 8.42 2.32 15.13
N PRO A 235 9.05 2.87 16.19
CA PRO A 235 9.97 4.01 16.08
C PRO A 235 11.03 3.84 14.99
N GLU A 236 11.58 2.62 14.82
CA GLU A 236 12.60 2.34 13.82
C GLU A 236 12.07 2.40 12.39
N LEU A 237 10.85 1.90 12.15
CA LEU A 237 10.21 1.99 10.83
C LEU A 237 9.85 3.44 10.48
N ARG A 238 9.36 4.21 11.46
CA ARG A 238 9.06 5.64 11.30
C ARG A 238 10.32 6.41 10.95
N LYS A 239 11.39 6.22 11.73
CA LYS A 239 12.70 6.82 11.48
C LYS A 239 13.26 6.41 10.12
N ALA A 240 13.18 5.13 9.75
CA ALA A 240 13.64 4.65 8.45
C ALA A 240 12.91 5.34 7.28
N PHE A 241 11.62 5.65 7.41
CA PHE A 241 10.88 6.40 6.40
C PHE A 241 11.31 7.87 6.36
N ILE A 242 11.45 8.52 7.51
CA ILE A 242 11.90 9.92 7.63
C ILE A 242 13.30 10.11 7.02
N ASP A 243 14.25 9.25 7.41
CA ASP A 243 15.61 9.27 6.88
C ASP A 243 15.60 9.03 5.36
N ALA A 244 14.81 8.05 4.89
CA ALA A 244 14.65 7.78 3.46
C ALA A 244 14.06 8.96 2.68
N ARG A 245 13.12 9.71 3.28
CA ARG A 245 12.52 10.89 2.66
C ARG A 245 13.56 11.99 2.53
N ASP A 246 14.28 12.27 3.61
CA ASP A 246 15.29 13.31 3.64
C ASP A 246 16.46 12.99 2.68
N GLU A 247 16.88 11.72 2.56
CA GLU A 247 17.82 11.26 1.53
C GLU A 247 17.33 11.59 0.11
N VAL A 248 16.05 11.33 -0.20
CA VAL A 248 15.47 11.61 -1.52
C VAL A 248 15.39 13.10 -1.77
N ILE A 249 14.99 13.88 -0.77
CA ILE A 249 14.93 15.34 -0.86
C ILE A 249 16.32 15.91 -1.14
N ASP A 250 17.32 15.52 -0.34
CA ASP A 250 18.70 15.99 -0.50
C ASP A 250 19.26 15.62 -1.89
N MET A 251 18.99 14.39 -2.35
CA MET A 251 19.37 13.93 -3.68
C MET A 251 18.74 14.80 -4.78
N LEU A 252 17.43 15.07 -4.73
CA LEU A 252 16.73 15.85 -5.73
C LEU A 252 17.14 17.34 -5.71
N ILE A 253 17.33 17.93 -4.53
CA ILE A 253 17.80 19.32 -4.39
C ILE A 253 19.20 19.47 -4.94
N SER A 254 20.08 18.49 -4.71
CA SER A 254 21.46 18.55 -5.21
C SER A 254 21.53 18.61 -6.73
N GLY A 255 20.50 18.11 -7.43
CA GLY A 255 20.49 17.96 -8.89
C GLY A 255 21.55 17.00 -9.43
N ARG A 256 22.33 16.35 -8.57
CA ARG A 256 23.39 15.43 -8.97
C ARG A 256 22.78 14.07 -9.23
N GLU A 257 22.83 13.63 -10.48
CA GLU A 257 22.38 12.30 -10.84
C GLU A 257 23.13 11.23 -10.02
N PRO A 258 22.41 10.33 -9.31
CA PRO A 258 23.04 9.25 -8.58
C PRO A 258 23.80 8.29 -9.50
N PRO A 259 24.90 7.67 -9.03
CA PRO A 259 25.63 6.70 -9.83
C PRO A 259 24.75 5.50 -10.18
N LYS A 260 25.12 4.78 -11.24
CA LYS A 260 24.48 3.50 -11.58
C LYS A 260 24.75 2.50 -10.47
N ALA A 261 23.75 1.69 -10.14
CA ALA A 261 23.92 0.61 -9.17
C ALA A 261 24.85 -0.46 -9.75
N LEU A 262 25.87 -0.87 -8.98
CA LEU A 262 26.75 -1.99 -9.36
C LEU A 262 25.96 -3.28 -9.59
N ASN A 263 24.96 -3.52 -8.74
CA ASN A 263 24.05 -4.65 -8.82
C ASN A 263 22.60 -4.16 -8.97
N CYS A 264 22.20 -3.83 -10.19
CA CYS A 264 20.83 -3.40 -10.49
C CYS A 264 19.86 -4.60 -10.44
N PRO A 265 18.77 -4.56 -9.64
CA PRO A 265 17.77 -5.61 -9.61
C PRO A 265 17.11 -5.84 -10.98
N SER A 266 16.72 -7.09 -11.28
CA SER A 266 15.97 -7.41 -12.50
C SER A 266 14.57 -6.78 -12.53
N SER A 267 14.01 -6.47 -11.35
CA SER A 267 12.73 -5.81 -11.20
C SER A 267 12.78 -4.29 -11.34
N CYS A 268 13.96 -3.69 -11.54
CA CYS A 268 14.09 -2.23 -11.66
C CYS A 268 13.41 -1.75 -12.95
N PRO A 269 12.38 -0.89 -12.87
CA PRO A 269 11.65 -0.40 -14.06
C PRO A 269 12.52 0.45 -15.00
N PHE A 270 13.59 1.03 -14.48
CA PHE A 270 14.49 1.91 -15.22
C PHE A 270 15.70 1.19 -15.80
N ARG A 271 15.76 -0.15 -15.70
CA ARG A 271 16.91 -0.93 -16.14
C ARG A 271 17.25 -0.70 -17.62
N GLY A 272 16.24 -0.64 -18.50
CA GLY A 272 16.43 -0.46 -19.95
C GLY A 272 16.98 0.91 -20.35
N VAL A 273 16.71 1.94 -19.55
CA VAL A 273 17.16 3.33 -19.80
C VAL A 273 18.39 3.71 -18.96
N CYS A 274 18.78 2.87 -18.01
CA CYS A 274 19.94 3.08 -17.15
C CYS A 274 21.21 2.56 -17.84
N THR A 275 21.56 3.18 -18.97
CA THR A 275 22.79 2.91 -19.74
C THR A 275 24.00 3.35 -18.98
#